data_AF-A0A7C1W9U2-F1
#
_entry.id   AF-A0A7C1W9U2-F1
#
_cell.length_a   1.000
_cell.length_b   1.000
_cell.length_c   1.000
_cell.angle_alpha   90.00
_cell.angle_beta   90.00
_cell.angle_gamma   90.00
#
_symmetry.space_group_name_H-M   'P 1'
#
loop_
_entity.id
_entity.type
_entity.pdbx_description
1 polymer ?
#
loop_
_entity_poly.entity_id
_entity_poly.type
_entity_poly.pdbx_seq_one_letter_code
_entity_poly.pdbx_strand_id
1 'polypeptide(L)'
;MAAATVTERLEVNDPNVEVVVLTATDTNTYTSRKFGNVRAVQATLMQDATTLAIPLSCDISGSTITINSTGLTSLKVCLTIYGRM
;
A
#
# COMPACT_ATOMS: atom_id res chain seq x y z
N MET A 1 4.43 14.85 -1.18
CA MET A 1 3.86 13.55 -0.76
C MET A 1 4.71 13.01 0.38
N ALA A 2 4.09 12.58 1.47
CA ALA A 2 4.79 12.05 2.64
C ALA A 2 4.91 10.52 2.55
N ALA A 3 5.98 9.95 3.10
CA ALA A 3 6.11 8.50 3.20
C ALA A 3 5.07 7.94 4.20
N ALA A 4 4.39 6.87 3.84
CA ALA A 4 3.56 6.12 4.78
C ALA A 4 4.42 5.48 5.87
N THR A 5 3.89 5.39 7.08
CA THR A 5 4.58 4.73 8.20
C THR A 5 4.33 3.24 8.11
N VAL A 6 5.36 2.45 7.79
CA VAL A 6 5.26 0.98 7.79
C VAL A 6 5.12 0.50 9.23
N THR A 7 4.03 -0.20 9.53
CA THR A 7 3.79 -0.80 10.83
C THR A 7 4.31 -2.23 10.88
N GLU A 8 4.07 -3.00 9.82
CA GLU A 8 4.44 -4.41 9.76
C GLU A 8 4.83 -4.83 8.34
N ARG A 9 5.67 -5.86 8.25
CA ARG A 9 6.03 -6.52 6.99
C ARG A 9 5.72 -7.99 7.18
N LEU A 10 4.89 -8.53 6.31
CA LEU A 10 4.53 -9.95 6.38
C LEU A 10 5.55 -10.76 5.59
N GLU A 11 6.01 -11.85 6.17
CA GLU A 11 6.85 -12.80 5.46
C GLU A 11 6.00 -13.55 4.43
N VAL A 12 6.35 -13.39 3.15
CA VAL A 12 5.69 -14.06 2.04
C VAL A 12 6.71 -14.90 1.30
N ASN A 13 6.46 -16.21 1.24
CA ASN A 13 7.29 -17.19 0.54
C ASN A 13 7.01 -17.18 -0.98
N ASP A 14 6.91 -15.99 -1.58
CA ASP A 14 6.82 -15.79 -3.01
C ASP A 14 7.84 -14.71 -3.41
N PRO A 15 8.79 -15.00 -4.33
CA PRO A 15 9.80 -14.04 -4.74
C PRO A 15 9.24 -12.80 -5.45
N ASN A 16 8.02 -12.85 -5.99
CA ASN A 16 7.39 -11.77 -6.75
C ASN A 16 6.32 -10.99 -5.97
N VAL A 17 6.12 -11.33 -4.68
CA VAL A 17 5.15 -10.67 -3.81
C VAL A 17 5.83 -10.00 -2.62
N GLU A 18 5.40 -8.80 -2.27
CA GLU A 18 5.71 -8.12 -1.02
C GLU A 18 4.39 -7.73 -0.35
N VAL A 19 4.24 -8.01 0.94
CA VAL A 19 3.07 -7.57 1.70
C VAL A 19 3.52 -6.69 2.86
N VAL A 20 2.96 -5.49 2.91
CA VAL A 20 3.26 -4.50 3.96
C VAL A 20 1.99 -3.93 4.54
N VAL A 21 1.99 -3.74 5.85
CA VAL A 21 0.95 -3.00 6.55
C VAL A 21 1.52 -1.64 6.92
N LEU A 22 0.75 -0.59 6.69
CA LEU A 22 1.17 0.78 6.89
C LEU A 22 0.02 1.64 7.41
N THR A 23 0.39 2.67 8.16
CA THR A 23 -0.50 3.78 8.49
C THR A 23 -0.31 4.85 7.42
N ALA A 24 -1.38 5.15 6.68
CA ALA A 24 -1.38 6.13 5.61
C ALA A 24 -2.45 7.21 5.80
N THR A 25 -2.12 8.41 5.34
CA THR A 25 -3.07 9.48 5.01
C THR A 25 -3.19 9.59 3.49
N ASP A 26 -4.15 10.40 3.03
CA ASP A 26 -4.33 10.65 1.59
C ASP A 26 -3.03 11.14 0.94
N THR A 27 -2.74 10.66 -0.26
CA THR A 27 -1.52 10.91 -1.06
C THR A 27 -0.20 10.42 -0.45
N ASN A 28 -0.24 9.60 0.60
CA ASN A 28 0.98 8.98 1.12
C ASN A 28 1.58 8.01 0.11
N THR A 29 2.91 7.92 0.12
CA THR A 29 3.64 7.01 -0.75
C THR A 29 4.31 5.90 0.04
N TYR A 30 4.39 4.73 -0.57
CA TYR A 30 5.24 3.63 -0.15
C TYR A 30 6.19 3.29 -1.28
N THR A 31 7.48 3.09 -0.99
CA THR A 31 8.44 2.58 -1.98
C THR A 31 8.80 1.15 -1.63
N SER A 32 8.56 0.23 -2.57
CA SER A 32 8.94 -1.17 -2.42
C SER A 32 10.44 -1.28 -2.16
N ARG A 33 10.81 -2.04 -1.12
CA ARG A 33 12.21 -2.37 -0.86
C ARG A 33 12.64 -3.65 -1.58
N LYS A 34 11.67 -4.43 -2.06
CA LYS A 34 11.91 -5.71 -2.72
C LYS A 34 12.01 -5.58 -4.23
N PHE A 35 11.27 -4.64 -4.84
CA PHE A 35 11.16 -4.53 -6.29
C PHE A 35 11.65 -3.18 -6.79
N GLY A 36 12.53 -3.20 -7.80
CA GLY A 36 12.90 -2.00 -8.56
C GLY A 36 11.75 -1.51 -9.45
N ASN A 37 10.81 -2.39 -9.80
CA ASN A 37 9.63 -2.05 -10.60
C ASN A 37 8.39 -2.84 -10.12
N VAL A 38 7.36 -2.10 -9.70
CA VAL A 38 6.07 -2.65 -9.28
C VAL A 38 5.17 -2.79 -10.51
N ARG A 39 4.54 -3.96 -10.67
CA ARG A 39 3.64 -4.25 -11.80
C ARG A 39 2.18 -4.07 -11.44
N ALA A 40 1.82 -4.42 -10.20
CA ALA A 40 0.46 -4.27 -9.69
C ALA A 40 0.51 -4.11 -8.17
N VAL A 41 -0.53 -3.48 -7.63
CA VAL A 41 -0.75 -3.37 -6.19
C VAL A 41 -2.23 -3.56 -5.90
N GLN A 42 -2.51 -4.29 -4.83
CA GLN A 42 -3.82 -4.36 -4.21
C GLN A 42 -3.72 -3.71 -2.82
N ALA A 43 -4.61 -2.78 -2.54
CA ALA A 43 -4.68 -2.10 -1.26
C ALA A 43 -6.00 -2.43 -0.58
N THR A 44 -5.93 -2.80 0.70
CA THR A 44 -7.09 -3.18 1.51
C THR A 44 -7.07 -2.39 2.82
N LEU A 45 -8.18 -1.74 3.16
CA LEU A 45 -8.34 -1.10 4.46
C LEU A 45 -8.53 -2.16 5.54
N MET A 46 -7.75 -2.06 6.62
CA MET A 46 -7.85 -2.96 7.77
C MET A 46 -8.73 -2.36 8.87
N GLN A 47 -9.98 -2.03 8.54
CA GLN A 47 -10.98 -1.52 9.48
C GLN A 47 -12.31 -2.23 9.31
N ASP A 48 -13.09 -2.27 10.40
CA ASP A 48 -14.42 -2.86 10.37
C ASP A 48 -15.36 -2.04 9.47
N ALA A 49 -16.21 -2.75 8.74
CA ALA A 49 -16.82 -2.32 7.48
C ALA A 49 -18.04 -1.40 7.65
N THR A 50 -18.07 -0.50 8.63
CA THR A 50 -19.16 0.49 8.76
C THR A 50 -18.98 1.71 7.83
N THR A 51 -17.78 1.87 7.27
CA THR A 51 -17.39 2.96 6.34
C THR A 51 -16.93 2.41 4.98
N LEU A 52 -17.67 1.44 4.45
CA LEU A 52 -17.46 0.71 3.17
C LEU A 52 -17.38 1.58 1.88
N ALA A 53 -17.40 2.90 1.98
CA ALA A 53 -17.51 3.81 0.84
C ALA A 53 -16.28 4.72 0.64
N ILE A 54 -15.17 4.48 1.33
CA ILE A 54 -13.95 5.26 1.05
C ILE A 54 -13.30 4.67 -0.22
N PRO A 55 -13.31 5.39 -1.37
CA PRO A 55 -12.63 4.91 -2.56
C PRO A 55 -11.13 4.88 -2.27
N LEU A 56 -10.52 3.70 -2.36
CA LEU A 56 -9.08 3.51 -2.27
C LEU A 56 -8.56 3.19 -3.66
N SER A 57 -7.68 4.04 -4.17
CA SER A 57 -6.95 3.78 -5.40
C SER A 57 -5.45 3.89 -5.17
N CYS A 58 -4.68 3.32 -6.08
CA CYS A 58 -3.24 3.35 -6.01
C CYS A 58 -2.65 3.67 -7.38
N ASP A 59 -1.68 4.59 -7.40
CA ASP A 59 -0.87 4.86 -8.59
C ASP A 59 0.52 4.27 -8.42
N ILE A 60 1.09 3.76 -9.51
CA ILE A 60 2.41 3.13 -9.52
C ILE A 60 3.35 3.95 -10.41
N SER A 61 4.54 4.26 -9.89
CA SER A 61 5.64 4.88 -10.64
C SER A 61 6.96 4.21 -10.25
N GLY A 62 7.46 3.33 -11.11
CA GLY A 62 8.64 2.52 -10.82
C GLY A 62 8.43 1.64 -9.60
N SER A 63 9.22 1.85 -8.54
CA SER A 63 9.09 1.14 -7.26
C SER A 63 8.17 1.84 -6.25
N THR A 64 7.69 3.05 -6.57
CA THR A 64 6.88 3.87 -5.68
C THR A 64 5.39 3.68 -5.98
N ILE A 65 4.63 3.43 -4.92
CA ILE A 65 3.18 3.32 -4.90
C ILE A 65 2.63 4.54 -4.15
N THR A 66 1.67 5.22 -4.76
CA THR A 66 0.91 6.30 -4.13
C THR A 66 -0.44 5.76 -3.71
N ILE A 67 -0.84 6.04 -2.48
CA ILE A 67 -2.15 5.67 -1.93
C ILE A 67 -3.04 6.91 -2.01
N ASN A 68 -4.11 6.81 -2.79
CA ASN A 68 -5.07 7.90 -2.97
C ASN A 68 -6.41 7.49 -2.37
N SER A 69 -6.94 8.32 -1.47
CA SER A 69 -8.21 8.01 -0.82
C SER A 69 -8.80 9.24 -0.14
N THR A 70 -9.95 9.69 -0.65
CA THR A 70 -10.68 10.84 -0.10
C THR A 70 -11.21 10.51 1.30
N GLY A 71 -10.67 11.18 2.31
CA GLY A 71 -11.07 10.98 3.71
C GLY A 71 -10.20 9.99 4.50
N LEU A 72 -9.06 9.56 3.95
CA LEU A 72 -8.11 8.71 4.68
C LEU A 72 -7.39 9.52 5.76
N THR A 73 -7.94 9.53 6.97
CA THR A 73 -7.34 10.16 8.15
C THR A 73 -6.57 9.12 8.97
N SER A 74 -5.33 8.84 8.57
CA SER A 74 -4.39 7.97 9.30
C SER A 74 -4.95 6.57 9.57
N LEU A 75 -5.25 5.83 8.50
CA LEU A 75 -5.82 4.49 8.57
C LEU A 75 -4.76 3.41 8.31
N LYS A 76 -5.01 2.21 8.86
CA LYS A 76 -4.22 1.01 8.55
C LYS A 76 -4.62 0.46 7.19
N VAL A 77 -3.65 0.42 6.28
CA VAL A 77 -3.78 -0.13 4.92
C VAL A 77 -2.83 -1.31 4.80
N CYS A 78 -3.32 -2.42 4.27
CA CYS A 78 -2.50 -3.53 3.82
C CYS A 78 -2.25 -3.37 2.31
N LEU A 79 -0.99 -3.30 1.89
CA LEU A 79 -0.59 -3.34 0.50
C LEU A 79 -0.04 -4.72 0.16
N THR A 80 -0.65 -5.37 -0.82
CA THR A 80 -0.10 -6.52 -1.52
C THR A 80 0.50 -6.05 -2.83
N ILE A 81 1.81 -6.15 -2.96
CA ILE A 81 2.59 -5.59 -4.05
C ILE A 81 3.13 -6.74 -4.89
N TYR A 82 2.88 -6.66 -6.19
CA TYR A 82 3.36 -7.62 -7.17
C TYR A 82 4.42 -6.94 -8.03
N GLY A 83 5.63 -7.49 -8.05
CA GLY A 83 6.75 -6.94 -8.78
C GLY A 83 7.55 -8.00 -9.52
N ARG A 84 8.63 -7.54 -10.15
CA ARG A 84 9.71 -8.38 -10.64
C ARG A 84 11.01 -7.85 -10.06
N MET A 85 11.93 -8.76 -9.70
CA MET A 85 13.28 -8.41 -9.28
C MET A 85 14.04 -7.72 -10.41
#